data_AF-A0A7J9I4Q5-F1
#
_entry.id   AF-A0A7J9I4Q5-F1
#
_cell.length_a   1.000
_cell.length_b   1.000
_cell.length_c   1.000
_cell.angle_alpha   90.00
_cell.angle_beta   90.00
_cell.angle_gamma   90.00
#
_symmetry.space_group_name_H-M   'P 1'
#
loop_
_entity.id
_entity.type
_entity.pdbx_description
1 polymer ?
#
loop_
_entity_poly.entity_id
_entity_poly.type
_entity_poly.pdbx_seq_one_letter_code
_entity_poly.pdbx_strand_id
1 'polypeptide(L)'
;MGVQAEIEFPVIQFRSADLERGTDGWHRLCKSVREACETFGCFEVVYEKISTEVREETFGLMKELIEVPVERKQKNASPMPYHGW
;
A
#
# COMPACT_ATOMS: atom_id res chain seq x y z
N MET A 1 -3.52 4.67 -33.37
CA MET A 1 -3.10 5.80 -32.53
C MET A 1 -3.65 5.52 -31.13
N GLY A 2 -2.85 4.92 -30.24
CA GLY A 2 -3.29 4.70 -28.86
C GLY A 2 -3.32 6.03 -28.13
N VAL A 3 -4.45 6.38 -27.53
CA VAL A 3 -4.50 7.51 -26.60
C VAL A 3 -3.80 7.04 -25.33
N GLN A 4 -2.59 7.54 -25.11
CA GLN A 4 -1.90 7.38 -23.83
C GLN A 4 -2.54 8.37 -22.86
N ALA A 5 -3.67 7.98 -22.28
CA ALA A 5 -4.24 8.70 -21.16
C ALA A 5 -3.39 8.38 -19.93
N GLU A 6 -2.70 9.38 -19.39
CA GLU A 6 -2.00 9.26 -18.11
C GLU A 6 -3.07 9.23 -17.02
N ILE A 7 -3.22 8.07 -16.36
CA ILE A 7 -4.16 7.92 -15.26
C ILE A 7 -3.45 8.42 -14.00
N GLU A 8 -3.90 9.55 -13.48
CA GLU A 8 -3.46 10.07 -12.19
C GLU A 8 -4.43 9.56 -11.11
N PHE A 9 -3.93 8.73 -10.19
CA PHE A 9 -4.73 8.23 -9.08
C PHE A 9 -4.89 9.30 -8.00
N PRO A 10 -6.03 9.35 -7.29
CA PRO A 10 -6.20 10.25 -6.17
C PRO A 10 -5.14 10.00 -5.09
N VAL A 11 -4.47 11.06 -4.65
CA VAL A 11 -3.58 11.03 -3.48
C VAL A 11 -4.33 11.59 -2.28
N ILE A 12 -4.51 10.77 -1.23
CA ILE A 12 -5.27 11.14 -0.04
C ILE A 12 -4.33 11.19 1.17
N GLN A 13 -4.29 12.32 1.86
CA GLN A 13 -3.46 12.49 3.06
C GLN A 13 -4.22 12.03 4.30
N PHE A 14 -3.66 11.07 5.03
CA PHE A 14 -4.25 10.54 6.27
C PHE A 14 -3.64 11.28 7.46
N ARG A 15 -4.20 12.45 7.79
CA ARG A 15 -3.76 13.25 8.94
C ARG A 15 -4.37 12.71 10.22
N SER A 16 -3.63 12.74 11.32
CA SER A 16 -4.12 12.26 12.63
C SER A 16 -5.45 12.90 13.06
N ALA A 17 -5.66 14.18 12.76
CA ALA A 17 -6.90 14.89 13.09
C ALA A 17 -8.12 14.41 12.30
N ASP A 18 -7.92 13.89 11.08
CA ASP A 18 -9.00 13.39 10.23
C ASP A 18 -9.32 11.91 10.50
N LEU A 19 -8.53 11.23 11.34
CA LEU A 19 -8.73 9.82 11.71
C LEU A 19 -9.62 9.65 12.95
N GLU A 20 -10.00 10.73 13.62
CA GLU A 20 -10.89 10.69 14.77
C GLU A 20 -12.35 10.53 14.34
N ARG A 21 -12.90 9.33 14.58
CA ARG A 21 -14.27 8.97 14.18
C ARG A 21 -15.30 9.98 14.71
N GLY A 22 -16.20 10.39 13.83
CA GLY A 22 -17.31 11.28 14.16
C GLY A 22 -16.99 12.76 14.01
N THR A 23 -15.73 13.15 13.78
CA THR A 23 -15.37 14.53 13.45
C THR A 23 -15.71 14.87 12.00
N ASP A 24 -15.82 16.16 11.67
CA ASP A 24 -15.99 16.60 10.28
C ASP A 24 -14.80 16.20 9.39
N GLY A 25 -13.59 16.15 9.95
CA GLY A 25 -12.39 15.62 9.29
C GLY A 25 -12.58 14.18 8.84
N TRP A 26 -13.03 13.33 9.76
CA TRP A 26 -13.35 11.92 9.48
C TRP A 26 -14.41 11.75 8.39
N HIS A 27 -15.51 12.50 8.45
CA HIS A 27 -16.56 12.40 7.45
C HIS A 27 -16.06 12.82 6.05
N ARG A 28 -15.25 13.88 5.96
CA ARG A 28 -14.62 14.30 4.70
C ARG A 28 -13.65 13.24 4.17
N LEU A 29 -12.80 12.69 5.03
CA LEU A 29 -11.87 11.62 4.65
C LEU A 29 -12.61 10.38 4.12
N CYS A 30 -13.65 9.92 4.82
CA CYS A 30 -14.48 8.80 4.38
C CYS A 30 -15.13 9.06 3.02
N LYS A 31 -15.59 10.29 2.77
CA LYS A 31 -16.16 10.68 1.48
C LYS A 31 -15.11 10.59 0.37
N SER A 32 -13.93 11.16 0.56
CA SER A 32 -12.84 11.11 -0.43
C SER A 32 -12.39 9.68 -0.73
N VAL A 33 -12.25 8.84 0.30
CA VAL A 33 -11.91 7.42 0.13
C VAL A 33 -12.98 6.69 -0.69
N ARG A 34 -14.26 6.92 -0.38
CA ARG A 34 -15.37 6.31 -1.13
C ARG A 34 -15.33 6.71 -2.60
N GLU A 35 -15.24 8.01 -2.88
CA GLU A 35 -15.25 8.54 -4.25
C GLU A 35 -14.08 7.99 -5.08
N ALA A 36 -12.90 7.87 -4.47
CA ALA A 36 -11.72 7.28 -5.12
C ALA A 36 -11.92 5.78 -5.41
N CYS A 37 -12.45 5.01 -4.46
CA CYS A 37 -12.76 3.60 -4.68
C CYS A 37 -13.84 3.37 -5.73
N GLU A 38 -14.90 4.18 -5.74
CA GLU A 38 -16.00 4.08 -6.72
C GLU A 38 -15.54 4.41 -8.14
N THR A 39 -14.60 5.35 -8.30
CA THR A 39 -14.15 5.84 -9.61
C THR A 39 -12.95 5.07 -10.15
N PHE A 40 -11.95 4.80 -9.30
CA PHE A 40 -10.65 4.27 -9.70
C PHE A 40 -10.37 2.86 -9.14
N GLY A 41 -11.14 2.41 -8.16
CA GLY A 41 -10.88 1.15 -7.43
C GLY A 41 -9.72 1.23 -6.44
N CYS A 42 -8.91 2.30 -6.45
CA CYS A 42 -7.80 2.53 -5.53
C CYS A 42 -7.45 4.02 -5.39
N PHE A 43 -6.52 4.31 -4.48
CA PHE A 43 -5.93 5.63 -4.26
C PHE A 43 -4.55 5.46 -3.63
N GLU A 44 -3.72 6.48 -3.73
CA GLU A 44 -2.45 6.56 -3.02
C GLU A 44 -2.66 7.23 -1.66
N VAL A 45 -1.97 6.74 -0.63
CA VAL A 45 -2.02 7.31 0.71
C VAL A 45 -0.69 7.96 1.04
N VAL A 46 -0.75 9.21 1.48
CA VAL A 46 0.38 9.84 2.18
C VAL A 46 0.27 9.49 3.67
N TYR A 47 1.21 8.67 4.13
CA TYR A 47 1.23 8.16 5.51
C TYR A 47 2.58 8.39 6.18
N GLU A 48 2.67 9.48 6.95
CA GLU A 48 3.93 9.92 7.58
C GLU A 48 4.42 9.01 8.72
N LYS A 49 3.59 8.05 9.18
CA LYS A 49 3.97 7.16 10.29
C LYS A 49 4.98 6.08 9.90
N ILE A 50 5.12 5.76 8.62
CA ILE A 50 6.14 4.81 8.14
C ILE A 50 7.31 5.62 7.63
N SER A 51 8.48 5.47 8.26
CA SER A 51 9.67 6.18 7.83
C SER A 51 10.19 5.66 6.49
N THR A 52 10.86 6.53 5.75
CA THR A 52 11.53 6.16 4.49
C THR A 52 12.58 5.07 4.71
N GLU A 53 13.29 5.11 5.84
CA GLU A 53 14.30 4.11 6.22
C GLU A 53 13.69 2.70 6.34
N VAL A 54 12.59 2.54 7.09
CA VAL A 54 11.91 1.24 7.22
C VAL A 54 11.44 0.72 5.86
N ARG A 55 10.94 1.63 5.01
CA ARG A 55 10.52 1.28 3.66
C ARG A 55 11.70 0.78 2.82
N GLU A 56 12.81 1.52 2.80
CA GLU A 56 14.00 1.19 2.02
C GLU A 56 14.65 -0.12 2.49
N GLU A 57 14.80 -0.30 3.80
CA GLU A 57 15.32 -1.54 4.39
C GLU A 57 14.44 -2.74 4.04
N THR A 58 13.11 -2.59 4.15
CA THR A 58 12.16 -3.65 3.77
C THR A 58 12.33 -4.05 2.31
N PHE A 59 12.40 -3.09 1.38
CA PHE A 59 12.60 -3.39 -0.03
C PHE A 59 13.98 -3.98 -0.33
N GLY A 60 15.02 -3.59 0.43
CA GLY A 60 16.34 -4.20 0.36
C GLY A 60 16.30 -5.69 0.73
N LEU A 61 15.78 -6.00 1.92
CA LEU A 61 15.64 -7.38 2.40
C LEU A 61 14.76 -8.24 1.50
N MET A 62 13.70 -7.67 0.92
CA MET A 62 12.85 -8.38 -0.04
C MET A 62 13.62 -8.75 -1.32
N LYS A 63 14.51 -7.89 -1.82
CA LYS A 63 15.37 -8.24 -2.97
C LYS A 63 16.28 -9.41 -2.64
N GLU A 64 16.98 -9.35 -1.49
CA GLU A 64 17.84 -10.44 -1.02
C GLU A 64 17.07 -11.76 -0.88
N LEU A 65 15.84 -11.71 -0.36
CA LEU A 65 14.96 -12.89 -0.24
C LEU A 65 14.61 -13.49 -1.61
N ILE A 66 14.41 -12.67 -2.64
CA ILE A 66 14.08 -13.14 -4.00
C ILE A 66 15.34 -13.61 -4.77
N GLU A 67 16.54 -13.19 -4.40
CA GLU A 67 17.77 -13.57 -5.10
C GLU A 67 18.31 -14.95 -4.72
N VAL A 68 17.89 -15.53 -3.59
CA VAL A 68 18.34 -16.89 -3.22
C VAL A 68 17.83 -17.96 -4.21
N PRO A 69 18.52 -19.10 -4.38
CA PRO A 69 18.08 -20.16 -5.30
C PRO A 69 16.70 -20.73 -4.97
N VAL A 70 15.95 -21.18 -5.98
CA VAL A 70 14.58 -21.70 -5.82
C VAL A 70 14.51 -22.87 -4.84
N GLU A 71 15.53 -23.73 -4.83
CA GLU A 71 15.64 -24.88 -3.92
C GLU A 71 15.71 -24.42 -2.46
N ARG A 72 16.29 -23.24 -2.22
CA ARG A 72 16.36 -22.65 -0.88
C ARG A 72 15.05 -21.96 -0.50
N LYS A 73 14.37 -21.31 -1.46
CA LYS A 73 13.05 -20.72 -1.22
C LYS A 73 11.99 -21.76 -0.88
N GLN A 74 11.99 -22.91 -1.57
CA GLN A 74 11.08 -24.04 -1.31
C GLN A 74 11.22 -24.61 0.11
N LYS A 75 12.35 -24.38 0.80
CA LYS A 75 12.52 -24.76 2.22
C LYS A 75 11.79 -23.81 3.17
N ASN A 76 11.42 -22.61 2.73
CA ASN A 76 10.55 -21.70 3.46
C ASN A 76 9.08 -22.13 3.30
N ALA A 77 8.76 -23.33 3.75
CA ALA A 77 7.40 -23.85 3.75
C ALA A 77 6.75 -23.62 5.12
N SER A 78 5.48 -23.21 5.13
CA SER A 78 4.69 -23.08 6.34
C SER A 78 3.55 -24.11 6.35
N PRO A 79 3.23 -24.71 7.50
CA PRO A 79 2.00 -25.50 7.63
C PRO A 79 0.74 -24.63 7.54
N MET A 80 0.86 -23.30 7.67
CA MET A 80 -0.26 -22.39 7.47
C MET A 80 -0.49 -22.14 5.97
N PRO A 81 -1.73 -22.31 5.46
CA PRO A 81 -2.05 -22.02 4.07
C PRO A 81 -1.66 -20.60 3.68
N TYR A 82 -1.12 -20.42 2.47
CA TYR A 82 -0.70 -19.12 1.91
C TYR A 82 0.47 -18.43 2.63
N HIS A 83 1.19 -19.14 3.51
CA HIS A 83 2.43 -18.67 4.12
C HIS A 83 3.63 -19.46 3.58
N GLY A 84 4.79 -18.80 3.48
CA GLY A 84 6.00 -19.39 2.89
C GLY A 84 6.22 -18.91 1.46
N TRP A 85 7.13 -19.57 0.76
CA TRP A 85 7.38 -19.38 -0.67
C TRP A 85 6.34 -20.10 -1.54
#